data_AF-A0A9E4JJG4-F1
#
_entry.id   AF-A0A9E4JJG4-F1
#
_cell.length_a   1.000
_cell.length_b   1.000
_cell.length_c   1.000
_cell.angle_alpha   90.00
_cell.angle_beta   90.00
_cell.angle_gamma   90.00
#
_symmetry.space_group_name_H-M   'P 1'
#
loop_
_entity.id
_entity.type
_entity.pdbx_description
1 polymer ?
#
loop_
_entity_poly.entity_id
_entity_poly.type
_entity_poly.pdbx_seq_one_letter_code
_entity_poly.pdbx_strand_id
1 'polypeptide(L)' 'MEEVIAEFEKYRERLVNEMTITAQKAKLPKKKAMAQIEPELAKIDAALQHLRTQQAALNS' A
#
# COMPACT_ATOMS: atom_id res chain seq x y z
N MET A 1 9.38 -13.94 6.96
CA MET A 1 8.65 -13.29 5.83
C MET A 1 7.36 -12.62 6.29
N GLU A 2 6.69 -13.15 7.32
CA GLU A 2 5.48 -12.56 7.88
C GLU A 2 5.68 -11.12 8.40
N GLU A 3 6.79 -10.86 9.10
CA GLU A 3 7.15 -9.50 9.54
C GLU A 3 7.34 -8.53 8.36
N VAL A 4 7.99 -8.98 7.28
CA VAL A 4 8.17 -8.17 6.05
C VAL A 4 6.82 -7.87 5.40
N ILE A 5 5.93 -8.87 5.29
CA ILE A 5 4.57 -8.66 4.76
C ILE A 5 3.82 -7.62 5.61
N ALA A 6 3.89 -7.75 6.94
CA ALA A 6 3.24 -6.81 7.87
C ALA A 6 3.79 -5.38 7.75
N GLU A 7 5.10 -5.22 7.50
CA GLU A 7 5.70 -3.90 7.26
C GLU A 7 5.20 -3.25 5.96
N PHE A 8 5.10 -4.03 4.88
CA PHE A 8 4.55 -3.53 3.61
C PHE A 8 3.06 -3.16 3.72
N GLU A 9 2.27 -3.92 4.48
CA GLU A 9 0.86 -3.59 4.77
C GLU A 9 0.75 -2.27 5.55
N LYS A 10 1.54 -2.11 6.61
CA LYS A 10 1.60 -0.85 7.39
C LYS A 10 2.06 0.31 6.53
N TYR A 11 3.02 0.10 5.64
CA TYR A 11 3.50 1.13 4.73
C TYR A 11 2.40 1.57 3.76
N ARG A 12 1.67 0.62 3.18
CA ARG A 12 0.53 0.89 2.31
C ARG A 12 -0.54 1.73 3.02
N GLU A 13 -0.88 1.35 4.25
CA GLU A 13 -1.86 2.08 5.06
C GLU A 13 -1.40 3.50 5.35
N ARG A 14 -0.13 3.66 5.76
CA ARG A 14 0.47 4.98 6.03
C ARG A 14 0.41 5.88 4.80
N LEU A 15 0.74 5.36 3.62
CA LEU A 15 0.71 6.12 2.36
C LEU A 15 -0.70 6.65 2.05
N VAL A 16 -1.72 5.82 2.22
CA VAL A 16 -3.12 6.24 2.03
C VAL A 16 -3.52 7.30 3.06
N ASN A 17 -3.14 7.11 4.32
CA ASN A 17 -3.47 8.05 5.40
C ASN A 17 -2.79 9.41 5.20
N GLU A 18 -1.50 9.43 4.91
CA GLU A 18 -0.72 10.64 4.64
C GLU A 18 -1.27 11.40 3.43
N MET A 19 -1.58 10.70 2.34
CA MET A 19 -2.18 11.33 1.16
C MET A 19 -3.60 11.85 1.45
N THR A 20 -4.39 11.13 2.26
CA THR A 20 -5.72 11.60 2.66
C THR A 20 -5.63 12.88 3.49
N ILE A 21 -4.72 12.94 4.45
CA ILE A 21 -4.47 14.14 5.27
C ILE A 21 -3.99 15.31 4.39
N THR A 22 -3.06 15.03 3.48
CA THR A 22 -2.51 16.04 2.54
C THR A 22 -3.61 16.58 1.63
N ALA A 23 -4.45 15.71 1.08
CA ALA A 23 -5.58 16.08 0.25
C ALA A 23 -6.60 16.96 0.99
N GLN A 24 -6.92 16.60 2.24
CA GLN A 24 -7.81 17.40 3.09
C GLN A 24 -7.25 18.81 3.31
N LYS A 25 -5.96 18.93 3.68
CA LYS A 25 -5.29 20.23 3.86
C LYS A 25 -5.28 21.06 2.57
N ALA A 26 -5.07 20.41 1.44
CA ALA A 26 -5.06 21.04 0.12
C ALA A 26 -6.46 21.28 -0.48
N LYS A 27 -7.54 20.87 0.20
CA LYS A 27 -8.91 20.84 -0.34
C LYS A 27 -9.00 20.11 -1.70
N LEU A 28 -8.12 19.13 -1.91
CA LEU A 28 -8.07 18.33 -3.13
C LEU A 28 -9.13 17.23 -3.05
N PRO A 29 -9.96 17.01 -4.08
CA PRO A 29 -10.89 15.90 -4.10
C PRO A 29 -10.16 14.56 -3.94
N LYS A 30 -10.69 13.69 -3.07
CA LYS A 30 -10.09 12.37 -2.76
C LYS A 30 -9.71 11.58 -4.01
N LYS A 31 -10.56 11.55 -5.03
CA LYS A 31 -10.29 10.85 -6.30
C LYS A 31 -9.00 11.34 -6.98
N LYS A 32 -8.77 12.66 -7.02
CA LYS A 32 -7.55 13.24 -7.60
C LYS A 32 -6.30 13.00 -6.75
N ALA A 33 -6.46 12.95 -5.43
CA ALA A 33 -5.36 12.62 -4.52
C ALA A 33 -4.95 11.15 -4.63
N MET A 34 -5.93 10.23 -4.63
CA MET A 34 -5.67 8.80 -4.74
C MET A 34 -5.03 8.42 -6.08
N ALA A 35 -5.45 9.05 -7.18
CA ALA A 35 -4.84 8.83 -8.50
C ALA A 35 -3.33 9.14 -8.53
N GLN A 36 -2.81 9.98 -7.63
CA GLN A 36 -1.38 10.28 -7.55
C GLN A 36 -0.57 9.17 -6.90
N ILE A 37 -1.16 8.43 -5.95
CA ILE A 37 -0.49 7.34 -5.24
C ILE A 37 -0.87 5.96 -5.75
N GLU A 38 -1.89 5.85 -6.60
CA GLU A 38 -2.35 4.60 -7.20
C GLU A 38 -1.22 3.77 -7.84
N PRO A 39 -0.27 4.35 -8.61
CA PRO A 39 0.84 3.57 -9.16
C PRO A 39 1.74 2.95 -8.09
N GLU A 40 1.94 3.64 -6.96
CA GLU A 40 2.78 3.14 -5.88
C GLU A 40 2.05 2.08 -5.05
N LEU A 41 0.76 2.29 -4.79
CA LEU A 41 -0.10 1.29 -4.16
C LEU A 41 -0.13 -0.01 -4.98
N ALA A 42 -0.23 0.09 -6.31
CA ALA A 42 -0.22 -1.08 -7.19
C ALA A 42 1.09 -1.88 -7.10
N LYS A 43 2.24 -1.21 -6.98
CA LYS A 43 3.54 -1.90 -6.78
C LYS A 43 3.59 -2.60 -5.42
N ILE A 44 3.14 -1.94 -4.36
CA ILE A 44 3.09 -2.50 -3.01
C ILE A 44 2.16 -3.73 -3.00
N ASP A 45 1.00 -3.64 -3.64
CA ASP A 45 0.04 -4.74 -3.73
C ASP A 45 0.61 -5.94 -4.51
N ALA A 46 1.31 -5.69 -5.62
CA ALA A 46 2.00 -6.75 -6.37
C ALA A 46 3.11 -7.41 -5.55
N ALA A 47 3.91 -6.63 -4.82
CA ALA A 47 4.96 -7.15 -3.94
C ALA A 47 4.38 -7.99 -2.80
N LEU A 48 3.32 -7.52 -2.15
CA LEU A 48 2.60 -8.24 -1.09
C LEU A 48 2.04 -9.57 -1.62
N GLN A 49 1.43 -9.57 -2.80
CA GLN A 49 0.94 -10.80 -3.42
C GLN A 49 2.08 -11.79 -3.67
N HIS A 50 3.19 -11.33 -4.25
CA HIS A 50 4.35 -12.18 -4.51
C HIS A 50 4.96 -12.77 -3.23
N LEU A 51 5.07 -11.98 -2.17
CA LEU A 51 5.58 -12.43 -0.86
C LEU A 51 4.65 -13.47 -0.22
N ARG A 52 3.33 -13.24 -0.27
CA ARG A 52 2.33 -14.19 0.25
C ARG A 52 2.34 -15.51 -0.53
N THR A 53 2.47 -15.47 -1.86
CA THR A 53 2.59 -16.68 -2.69
C THR A 53 3.85 -17.47 -2.32
N GLN A 54 4.99 -16.81 -2.13
CA GLN A 54 6.22 -17.49 -1.69
C GLN A 54 6.07 -18.10 -0.29
N GLN A 55 5.47 -17.36 0.66
CA GLN A 55 5.23 -17.87 2.01
C GLN A 55 4.32 -19.11 1.98
N ALA A 56 3.25 -19.07 1.18
CA ALA A 56 2.34 -20.22 1.03
C ALA A 56 3.06 -21.45 0.45
N ALA A 57 3.93 -21.26 -0.55
CA ALA A 57 4.71 -22.35 -1.16
C ALA A 57 5.80 -22.93 -0.23
N LEU A 58 6.29 -22.15 0.74
CA LEU A 58 7.24 -22.63 1.75
C LEU A 58 6.56 -23.34 2.92
N ASN A 59 5.28 -23.03 3.17
CA ASN A 59 4.48 -23.60 4.24
C ASN A 59 3.62 -24.81 3.78
N SER A 60 3.66 -25.16 2.49
CA SER A 60 3.00 -26.32 1.88
C SER A 60 3.92 -27.53 1.82
#